data_AF-A0A800BK03-F1
#
_entry.id   AF-A0A800BK03-F1
#
_cell.length_a   1.000
_cell.length_b   1.000
_cell.length_c   1.000
_cell.angle_alpha   90.00
_cell.angle_beta   90.00
_cell.angle_gamma   90.00
#
_symmetry.space_group_name_H-M   'P 1'
#
loop_
_entity.id
_entity.type
_entity.pdbx_description
1 polymer ?
#
loop_
_entity_poly.entity_id
_entity_poly.type
_entity_poly.pdbx_seq_one_letter_code
_entity_poly.pdbx_strand_id
1 'polypeptide(L)'
;NRFRLLVNKVEAVKPKDGLPNLPVARVLWNPLPELKTAAAAWILAGGAHHTCFSQNLTIEHMEDFSEMADVELVVIDENTRLRRFKQDLRWNETYYK
;
A
#
# COMPACT_ATOMS: atom_id res chain seq x y z
N ASN A 1 1.78 20.72 0.85
CA ASN A 1 2.53 20.54 -0.41
C ASN A 1 3.73 19.64 -0.15
N ARG A 2 3.59 18.33 -0.34
CA ARG A 2 4.53 17.35 0.25
C ARG A 2 4.41 15.99 -0.42
N PHE A 3 5.34 15.09 -0.11
CA PHE A 3 5.29 13.69 -0.51
C PHE A 3 4.54 12.85 0.53
N ARG A 4 3.95 11.74 0.09
CA ARG A 4 3.36 10.69 0.93
C ARG A 4 3.84 9.35 0.42
N LEU A 5 4.39 8.53 1.31
CA LEU A 5 4.69 7.12 1.06
C LEU A 5 3.46 6.28 1.39
N LEU A 6 2.97 5.50 0.43
CA LEU A 6 1.88 4.56 0.63
C LEU A 6 2.43 3.14 0.56
N VAL A 7 2.16 2.34 1.58
CA VAL A 7 2.58 0.94 1.65
C VAL A 7 1.35 0.07 1.86
N ASN A 8 1.10 -0.87 0.96
CA ASN A 8 0.08 -1.89 1.15
C ASN A 8 0.74 -3.25 1.34
N LYS A 9 0.47 -3.89 2.48
CA LYS A 9 0.86 -5.27 2.72
C LYS A 9 0.03 -6.19 1.84
N VAL A 10 0.71 -7.06 1.12
CA VAL A 10 0.09 -8.01 0.21
C VAL A 10 0.72 -9.39 0.38
N GLU A 11 -0.04 -10.42 0.07
CA GLU A 11 0.45 -11.79 0.03
C GLU A 11 0.52 -12.27 -1.42
N ALA A 12 1.74 -12.51 -1.92
CA ALA A 12 1.92 -13.09 -3.25
C ALA A 12 1.38 -14.52 -3.29
N VAL A 13 0.62 -14.85 -4.32
CA VAL A 13 0.01 -16.17 -4.48
C VAL A 13 0.39 -16.79 -5.82
N LYS A 14 0.55 -18.11 -5.82
CA LYS A 14 0.80 -18.87 -7.04
C LYS A 14 -0.48 -18.91 -7.90
N PRO A 15 -0.41 -18.62 -9.20
CA PRO A 15 -1.54 -18.83 -10.12
C PRO A 15 -2.01 -20.30 -10.08
N LYS A 16 -3.33 -20.51 -10.03
CA LYS A 16 -3.93 -21.86 -10.00
C LYS A 16 -3.86 -22.55 -11.36
N ASP A 17 -4.03 -21.78 -12.42
CA ASP A 17 -4.07 -22.25 -13.80
C ASP A 17 -2.97 -21.60 -14.65
N GLY A 18 -2.63 -22.27 -15.76
CA GLY A 18 -1.78 -21.68 -16.79
C GLY A 18 -2.45 -20.49 -17.48
N LEU A 19 -1.67 -19.49 -17.87
CA LEU A 19 -2.12 -18.41 -18.77
C LEU A 19 -1.29 -18.50 -20.06
N PRO A 20 -1.63 -19.43 -20.98
CA PRO A 20 -0.78 -19.77 -22.13
C PRO A 20 -0.63 -18.62 -23.13
N ASN A 21 -1.60 -17.71 -23.16
CA ASN A 21 -1.63 -16.57 -24.09
C ASN A 21 -1.13 -15.26 -23.46
N LEU A 22 -0.68 -15.26 -22.20
CA LEU A 22 -0.19 -14.05 -21.54
C LEU A 22 1.30 -13.86 -21.87
N PRO A 23 1.69 -12.89 -22.72
CA PRO A 23 3.04 -12.79 -23.27
C PRO A 23 4.02 -12.08 -22.31
N VAL A 24 3.62 -11.83 -21.07
CA VAL A 24 4.37 -11.08 -20.07
C VAL A 24 4.48 -11.84 -18.77
N ALA A 25 5.57 -11.58 -18.04
CA ALA A 25 5.69 -11.97 -16.64
C ALA A 25 4.60 -11.26 -15.82
N ARG A 26 4.13 -11.91 -14.77
CA ARG A 26 3.08 -11.41 -13.88
C ARG A 26 3.29 -11.91 -12.48
N VAL A 27 2.76 -11.16 -11.53
CA VAL A 27 2.59 -11.57 -10.14
C VAL A 27 1.10 -11.49 -9.81
N LEU A 28 0.63 -12.40 -8.96
CA LEU A 28 -0.71 -12.36 -8.40
C LEU A 28 -0.57 -12.22 -6.89
N TRP A 29 -1.40 -11.39 -6.27
CA TRP A 29 -1.37 -11.19 -4.83
C TRP A 29 -2.78 -10.95 -4.27
N ASN A 30 -2.93 -11.25 -2.98
CA ASN A 30 -4.07 -10.82 -2.19
C ASN A 30 -3.66 -9.60 -1.36
N PRO A 31 -4.25 -8.42 -1.58
CA PRO A 31 -3.98 -7.27 -0.73
C PRO A 31 -4.69 -7.40 0.60
N LEU A 32 -4.03 -7.00 1.69
CA LEU A 32 -4.62 -6.98 3.02
C LEU A 32 -5.33 -5.64 3.27
N PRO A 33 -6.45 -5.63 4.02
CA PRO A 33 -7.10 -6.78 4.66
C PRO A 33 -7.93 -7.61 3.67
N GLU A 34 -8.44 -6.96 2.62
CA GLU A 34 -9.09 -7.57 1.47
C GLU A 34 -9.18 -6.54 0.33
N LEU A 35 -9.43 -6.98 -0.90
CA LEU A 35 -9.36 -6.15 -2.11
C LEU A 35 -10.18 -4.86 -2.04
N LYS A 36 -11.44 -4.92 -1.59
CA LYS A 36 -12.35 -3.77 -1.55
C LYS A 36 -11.84 -2.70 -0.59
N THR A 37 -11.38 -3.08 0.60
CA THR A 37 -10.85 -2.17 1.62
C THR A 37 -9.48 -1.63 1.21
N ALA A 38 -8.57 -2.49 0.75
CA ALA A 38 -7.23 -2.07 0.34
C ALA A 38 -7.28 -1.11 -0.84
N ALA A 39 -8.05 -1.43 -1.88
CA ALA A 39 -8.21 -0.57 -3.05
C ALA A 39 -8.90 0.76 -2.68
N ALA A 40 -9.94 0.72 -1.83
CA ALA A 40 -10.60 1.94 -1.37
C ALA A 40 -9.65 2.84 -0.57
N ALA A 41 -8.86 2.28 0.35
CA ALA A 41 -7.86 3.02 1.11
C ALA A 41 -6.78 3.63 0.19
N TRP A 42 -6.28 2.86 -0.78
CA TRP A 42 -5.31 3.32 -1.77
C TRP A 42 -5.82 4.51 -2.58
N ILE A 43 -7.06 4.43 -3.10
CA ILE A 43 -7.70 5.51 -3.84
C ILE A 43 -7.91 6.75 -2.95
N LEU A 44 -8.38 6.56 -1.72
CA LEU A 44 -8.58 7.66 -0.77
C LEU A 44 -7.27 8.38 -0.41
N ALA A 45 -6.16 7.64 -0.31
CA ALA A 45 -4.84 8.21 -0.05
C ALA A 45 -4.17 8.82 -1.29
N GLY A 46 -4.75 8.65 -2.49
CA GLY A 46 -4.23 9.18 -3.75
C GLY A 46 -3.08 8.36 -4.34
N GLY A 47 -3.04 7.05 -4.09
CA GLY A 47 -1.95 6.19 -4.53
C GLY A 47 -1.86 6.02 -6.05
N ALA A 48 -0.64 5.92 -6.56
CA ALA A 48 -0.37 5.70 -7.98
C ALA A 48 -0.76 4.27 -8.43
N HIS A 49 -0.92 4.09 -9.74
CA HIS A 49 -1.08 2.76 -10.34
C HIS A 49 0.26 2.03 -10.52
N HIS A 50 1.36 2.78 -10.62
CA HIS A 50 2.71 2.23 -10.58
C HIS A 50 3.16 2.05 -9.13
N THR A 51 3.73 0.89 -8.83
CA THR A 51 4.25 0.53 -7.51
C THR A 51 5.61 -0.14 -7.62
N CYS A 52 6.38 -0.11 -6.54
CA CYS A 52 7.50 -1.01 -6.34
C CYS A 52 7.00 -2.22 -5.55
N PHE A 53 7.19 -3.42 -6.09
CA PHE A 53 6.85 -4.67 -5.41
C PHE A 53 8.11 -5.30 -4.81
N SER A 54 8.05 -5.70 -3.53
CA SER A 54 9.17 -6.33 -2.83
C SER A 54 8.70 -7.47 -1.94
N GLN A 55 9.48 -8.57 -1.93
CA GLN A 55 9.33 -9.68 -0.98
C GLN A 55 10.36 -9.60 0.17
N ASN A 56 11.33 -8.69 0.06
CA ASN A 56 12.46 -8.59 0.98
C ASN A 56 12.33 -7.41 1.94
N LEU A 57 11.51 -6.40 1.59
CA LEU A 57 11.28 -5.23 2.44
C LEU A 57 10.02 -5.42 3.29
N THR A 58 10.12 -5.07 4.56
CA THR A 58 9.01 -5.08 5.51
C THR A 58 8.36 -3.69 5.60
N ILE A 59 7.22 -3.60 6.29
CA ILE A 59 6.62 -2.31 6.64
C ILE A 59 7.57 -1.50 7.52
N GLU A 60 8.21 -2.13 8.51
CA GLU A 60 9.17 -1.49 9.42
C GLU A 60 10.30 -0.78 8.66
N HIS A 61 10.86 -1.40 7.62
CA HIS A 61 11.86 -0.72 6.77
C HIS A 61 11.31 0.56 6.11
N MET A 62 10.02 0.59 5.77
CA MET A 62 9.38 1.76 5.16
C MET A 62 8.99 2.81 6.20
N GLU A 63 8.64 2.39 7.42
CA GLU A 63 8.45 3.25 8.60
C GLU A 63 9.76 3.99 8.89
N ASP A 64 10.86 3.26 9.09
CA ASP A 64 12.20 3.80 9.32
C ASP A 64 12.60 4.79 8.22
N PHE A 65 12.42 4.42 6.95
CA PHE A 65 12.74 5.30 5.82
C PHE A 65 11.90 6.58 5.85
N SER A 66 10.60 6.47 6.15
CA SER A 66 9.70 7.62 6.18
C SER A 66 10.06 8.61 7.29
N GLU A 67 10.48 8.11 8.44
CA GLU A 67 10.97 8.92 9.56
C GLU A 67 12.29 9.61 9.23
N MET A 68 13.26 8.86 8.65
CA MET A 68 14.55 9.42 8.22
C MET A 68 14.38 10.53 7.16
N ALA A 69 13.41 10.37 6.26
CA ALA A 69 13.17 11.30 5.17
C ALA A 69 12.15 12.42 5.51
N ASP A 70 11.56 12.39 6.71
CA ASP A 70 10.49 13.30 7.15
C ASP A 70 9.33 13.38 6.13
N VAL A 71 8.82 12.21 5.73
CA VAL A 71 7.69 12.08 4.81
C VAL A 71 6.54 11.33 5.46
N GLU A 72 5.30 11.73 5.17
CA GLU A 72 4.15 11.00 5.68
C GLU A 72 4.14 9.57 5.14
N LEU A 73 4.08 8.59 6.05
CA LEU A 73 3.74 7.22 5.73
C LEU A 73 2.27 6.93 6.03
N VAL A 74 1.63 6.22 5.11
CA VAL A 74 0.34 5.57 5.36
C VAL A 74 0.44 4.10 5.01
N VAL A 75 0.04 3.26 5.96
CA VAL A 75 0.09 1.80 5.85
C VAL A 75 -1.32 1.27 5.65
N ILE A 76 -1.46 0.31 4.72
CA ILE A 76 -2.66 -0.47 4.48
C ILE A 76 -2.32 -1.93 4.71
N ASP A 77 -2.90 -2.52 5.75
CA ASP A 77 -2.59 -3.85 6.29
C ASP A 77 -3.85 -4.57 6.80
N GLU A 78 -3.68 -5.73 7.44
CA GLU A 78 -4.77 -6.50 8.04
C GLU A 78 -5.63 -5.73 9.08
N ASN A 79 -5.09 -4.68 9.70
CA ASN A 79 -5.76 -3.89 10.74
C ASN A 79 -6.52 -2.68 10.19
N THR A 80 -6.40 -2.43 8.88
CA THR A 80 -6.91 -1.22 8.25
C THR A 80 -8.43 -1.17 8.26
N ARG A 81 -8.98 -0.10 8.85
CA ARG A 81 -10.41 0.23 8.81
C ARG A 81 -10.61 1.60 8.18
N LEU A 82 -11.37 1.65 7.07
CA LEU A 82 -11.54 2.88 6.26
C LEU A 82 -11.98 4.12 7.05
N ARG A 83 -12.79 3.95 8.10
CA ARG A 83 -13.20 5.08 8.96
C ARG A 83 -12.00 5.69 9.69
N ARG A 84 -11.15 4.87 10.31
CA ARG A 84 -9.94 5.30 11.01
C ARG A 84 -8.91 5.82 10.02
N PHE A 85 -8.67 5.09 8.93
CA PHE A 85 -7.76 5.50 7.86
C PHE A 85 -8.06 6.91 7.33
N LYS A 86 -9.34 7.22 7.04
CA LYS A 86 -9.76 8.57 6.63
C LYS A 86 -9.54 9.65 7.70
N GLN A 87 -9.55 9.28 8.98
CA GLN A 87 -9.27 10.18 10.08
C GLN A 87 -7.77 10.45 10.17
N ASP A 88 -6.95 9.41 10.08
CA ASP A 88 -5.49 9.51 10.09
C ASP A 88 -4.99 10.40 8.93
N LEU A 89 -5.52 10.22 7.71
CA LEU A 89 -5.19 11.07 6.56
C LEU A 89 -5.46 12.57 6.82
N ARG A 90 -6.55 12.91 7.52
CA ARG A 90 -6.88 14.31 7.84
C ARG A 90 -6.00 14.88 8.94
N TRP A 91 -5.63 14.07 9.92
CA TRP A 91 -4.72 14.48 10.99
C TRP A 91 -3.32 14.71 10.45
N ASN A 92 -2.81 13.75 9.67
CA ASN A 92 -1.51 13.84 9.02
C ASN A 92 -1.43 15.04 8.07
N GLU A 93 -2.51 15.35 7.33
CA GLU A 93 -2.54 16.54 6.48
C GLU A 93 -2.33 17.84 7.25
N THR A 94 -2.73 17.89 8.52
CA THR A 94 -2.49 19.07 9.37
C THR A 94 -1.08 19.06 9.97
N TYR A 95 -0.54 17.89 10.31
CA TYR A 95 0.78 17.76 10.90
C TYR A 95 1.91 18.03 9.90
N TYR A 96 1.86 17.41 8.73
CA TYR A 96 2.91 17.49 7.70
C TYR A 96 2.76 18.71 6.78
N LYS A 97 1.99 19.72 7.17
CA LYS A 97 1.49 20.76 6.28
C LYS A 97 2.58 21.66 5.72
#